data_AF-A0A2Z2MXT2-F1
#
_entry.id   AF-A0A2Z2MXT2-F1
#
_cell.length_a   1.000
_cell.length_b   1.000
_cell.length_c   1.000
_cell.angle_alpha   90.00
_cell.angle_beta   90.00
_cell.angle_gamma   90.00
#
_symmetry.space_group_name_H-M   'P 1'
#
loop_
_entity.id
_entity.type
_entity.pdbx_description
1 polymer ?
#
loop_
_entity_poly.entity_id
_entity_poly.type
_entity_poly.pdbx_seq_one_letter_code
_entity_poly.pdbx_strand_id
1 'polypeptide(L)'
;MEVRRLTGIRKGYAFLLVVLFCSSIVAYLMRIDFLGTFLLTLGFGLLSLSVERYLVILDNGEYRLSAKKKGSVYEVRVLKDGSPLWSGKVSDYVKVGELALDRRIDGVAVILRGREVGKLP
;
A
#
# COMPACT_ATOMS: atom_id res chain seq x y z
N MET A 1 19.78 7.58 9.89
CA MET A 1 18.82 7.25 8.83
C MET A 1 18.33 5.82 9.06
N GLU A 2 17.07 5.66 9.44
CA GLU A 2 16.43 4.34 9.55
C GLU A 2 15.44 4.16 8.40
N VAL A 3 15.46 2.98 7.77
CA VAL A 3 14.49 2.59 6.74
C VAL A 3 13.74 1.37 7.21
N ARG A 4 12.42 1.49 7.33
CA ARG A 4 11.53 0.37 7.71
C ARG A 4 10.58 0.07 6.58
N ARG A 5 10.51 -1.21 6.21
CA ARG A 5 9.44 -1.71 5.32
C ARG A 5 8.26 -2.08 6.21
N LEU A 6 7.15 -1.39 6.01
CA LEU A 6 5.93 -1.65 6.74
C LEU A 6 4.83 -2.08 5.77
N THR A 7 4.04 -3.05 6.22
CA THR A 7 2.84 -3.48 5.51
C THR A 7 1.67 -2.95 6.31
N GLY A 8 0.80 -2.14 5.68
CA GLY A 8 -0.30 -1.48 6.36
C GLY A 8 -1.63 -1.78 5.67
N ILE A 9 -2.69 -1.85 6.47
CA ILE A 9 -4.05 -2.02 5.97
C ILE A 9 -4.66 -0.63 5.78
N ARG A 10 -5.21 -0.37 4.59
CA ARG A 10 -5.91 0.89 4.30
C ARG A 10 -7.17 0.99 5.17
N LYS A 11 -7.18 1.96 6.11
CA LYS A 11 -8.26 2.18 7.11
C LYS A 11 -9.67 2.17 6.52
N GLY A 12 -9.85 2.65 5.29
CA GLY A 12 -11.17 2.76 4.64
C GLY A 12 -11.89 1.43 4.41
N TYR A 13 -11.17 0.30 4.37
CA TYR A 13 -11.78 -1.02 4.14
C TYR A 13 -11.98 -1.84 5.42
N ALA A 14 -11.44 -1.39 6.55
CA ALA A 14 -11.46 -2.14 7.81
C ALA A 14 -12.91 -2.40 8.29
N PHE A 15 -13.77 -1.38 8.25
CA PHE A 15 -15.16 -1.52 8.64
C PHE A 15 -15.92 -2.51 7.76
N LEU A 16 -15.74 -2.42 6.44
CA LEU A 16 -16.41 -3.28 5.47
C LEU A 16 -15.95 -4.73 5.58
N LEU A 17 -14.66 -4.96 5.88
CA LEU A 17 -14.12 -6.28 6.17
C LEU A 17 -14.75 -6.90 7.41
N VAL A 18 -14.84 -6.14 8.51
CA VAL A 18 -15.47 -6.61 9.76
C VAL A 18 -16.92 -7.03 9.50
N VAL A 19 -17.68 -6.21 8.77
CA VAL A 19 -19.07 -6.52 8.41
C VAL A 19 -19.16 -7.81 7.59
N LEU A 20 -18.32 -7.98 6.55
CA LEU A 20 -18.32 -9.18 5.72
C LEU A 20 -18.00 -10.46 6.51
N PHE A 21 -17.01 -10.41 7.40
CA PHE A 21 -16.67 -11.54 8.25
C PHE A 21 -17.79 -11.86 9.24
N CYS A 22 -18.39 -10.85 9.88
CA CYS A 22 -19.52 -11.05 10.79
C CYS A 22 -20.75 -11.62 10.04
N SER A 23 -21.08 -11.09 8.87
CA SER A 23 -22.19 -11.60 8.05
C SER A 23 -21.94 -13.02 7.56
N SER A 24 -20.69 -13.39 7.26
CA SER A 24 -20.33 -14.77 6.92
C SER A 24 -20.61 -15.72 8.09
N ILE A 25 -20.22 -15.36 9.32
CA ILE A 25 -20.50 -16.14 10.53
C ILE A 25 -22.00 -16.32 10.72
N VAL A 26 -22.80 -15.24 10.58
CA VAL A 26 -24.26 -15.31 10.68
C VAL A 26 -24.87 -16.22 9.62
N ALA A 27 -24.36 -16.19 8.38
CA ALA A 27 -24.85 -17.05 7.31
C ALA A 27 -24.58 -18.54 7.61
N TYR A 28 -23.41 -18.88 8.18
CA TYR A 28 -23.13 -20.24 8.64
C TYR A 28 -24.04 -20.66 9.81
N LEU A 29 -24.32 -19.75 10.75
CA LEU A 29 -25.26 -20.01 11.85
C LEU A 29 -26.69 -20.28 11.34
N MET A 30 -27.09 -19.62 10.24
CA MET A 30 -28.37 -19.86 9.57
C MET A 30 -28.36 -21.07 8.61
N ARG A 31 -27.26 -21.84 8.57
CA ARG A 31 -27.06 -22.98 7.64
C ARG A 31 -27.15 -22.60 6.16
N ILE A 32 -26.79 -21.37 5.82
CA ILE A 32 -26.70 -20.90 4.43
C ILE A 32 -25.23 -20.91 4.01
N ASP A 33 -24.67 -22.11 3.88
CA ASP A 33 -23.22 -22.32 3.71
C ASP A 33 -22.65 -21.67 2.44
N PHE A 34 -23.43 -21.64 1.35
CA PHE A 34 -23.03 -20.99 0.10
C PHE A 34 -22.81 -19.48 0.30
N LEU A 35 -23.73 -18.81 1.00
CA LEU A 35 -23.65 -17.38 1.27
C LEU A 35 -22.51 -17.08 2.26
N GLY A 36 -22.36 -17.91 3.29
CA GLY A 36 -21.26 -17.82 4.25
C GLY A 36 -19.91 -17.90 3.54
N THR A 37 -19.73 -18.89 2.67
CA THR A 37 -18.51 -19.08 1.87
C THR A 37 -18.26 -17.89 0.95
N PHE A 38 -19.27 -17.44 0.20
CA PHE A 38 -19.17 -16.30 -0.71
C PHE A 38 -18.70 -15.02 0.00
N LEU A 39 -19.32 -14.67 1.14
CA LEU A 39 -18.95 -13.50 1.93
C LEU A 39 -17.53 -13.60 2.48
N LEU A 40 -17.11 -14.79 2.89
CA LEU A 40 -15.77 -15.05 3.42
C LEU A 40 -14.72 -14.87 2.32
N THR A 41 -14.93 -15.48 1.14
CA THR A 41 -14.02 -15.32 -0.01
C THR A 41 -13.93 -13.86 -0.46
N LEU A 42 -15.07 -13.14 -0.49
CA LEU A 42 -15.11 -11.73 -0.86
C LEU A 42 -14.37 -10.85 0.18
N GLY A 43 -14.54 -11.15 1.47
CA GLY A 43 -13.79 -10.51 2.56
C GLY A 43 -12.29 -10.70 2.41
N PHE A 44 -11.81 -11.93 2.16
CA PHE A 44 -10.39 -12.20 1.92
C PHE A 44 -9.85 -11.49 0.67
N GLY A 45 -10.61 -11.46 -0.43
CA GLY A 45 -10.22 -10.73 -1.64
C GLY A 45 -10.03 -9.24 -1.37
N LEU A 46 -10.97 -8.62 -0.64
CA LEU A 46 -10.85 -7.22 -0.23
C LEU A 46 -9.71 -6.98 0.75
N LEU A 47 -9.44 -7.91 1.66
CA LEU A 47 -8.32 -7.83 2.59
C LEU A 47 -7.00 -7.79 1.81
N SER A 48 -6.83 -8.70 0.84
CA SER A 48 -5.66 -8.73 -0.04
C SER A 48 -5.48 -7.43 -0.81
N LEU A 49 -6.57 -6.85 -1.34
CA LEU A 49 -6.55 -5.56 -2.03
C LEU A 49 -6.30 -4.36 -1.12
N SER A 50 -6.58 -4.50 0.18
CA SER A 50 -6.43 -3.44 1.18
C SER A 50 -5.04 -3.38 1.80
N VAL A 51 -4.21 -4.40 1.58
CA VAL A 51 -2.82 -4.42 2.00
C VAL A 51 -2.00 -3.53 1.07
N GLU A 52 -1.55 -2.39 1.60
CA GLU A 52 -0.60 -1.51 0.94
C GLU A 52 0.78 -1.69 1.58
N ARG A 53 1.82 -1.78 0.74
CA ARG A 53 3.21 -1.81 1.18
C ARG A 53 3.73 -0.38 1.23
N TYR A 54 4.26 0.00 2.38
CA TYR A 54 4.83 1.31 2.63
C TYR A 54 6.33 1.18 2.93
N LEU A 55 7.13 2.07 2.36
CA LEU A 55 8.50 2.31 2.78
C LEU A 55 8.47 3.55 3.68
N VAL A 56 8.95 3.41 4.91
CA VAL A 56 9.09 4.52 5.85
C VAL A 56 10.57 4.86 5.99
N ILE A 57 10.91 6.12 5.73
CA ILE A 57 12.26 6.66 5.86
C ILE A 57 12.22 7.75 6.93
N LEU A 58 13.07 7.60 7.96
CA LEU A 58 13.26 8.61 9.01
C LEU A 58 14.55 9.38 8.74
N ASP A 59 14.41 10.62 8.24
CA ASP A 59 15.51 11.57 8.01
C ASP A 59 15.00 13.02 8.15
N ASN A 60 15.25 13.66 9.31
CA ASN A 60 14.70 14.99 9.67
C ASN A 60 13.18 15.13 9.43
N GLY A 61 12.44 14.03 9.64
CA GLY A 61 11.01 13.88 9.38
C GLY A 61 10.66 12.45 8.99
N GLU A 62 9.36 12.11 8.98
CA GLU A 62 8.85 10.81 8.53
C GLU A 62 8.40 10.88 7.07
N TYR A 63 9.15 10.26 6.17
CA TYR A 63 8.72 10.06 4.78
C TYR A 63 8.04 8.70 4.65
N ARG A 64 6.75 8.70 4.29
CA ARG A 64 5.99 7.50 3.93
C ARG A 64 5.82 7.43 2.43
N LEU A 65 6.38 6.41 1.80
CA LEU A 65 6.21 6.14 0.38
C LEU A 65 5.38 4.88 0.18
N SER A 66 4.38 4.93 -0.70
CA SER A 66 3.70 3.74 -1.20
C SER A 66 3.75 3.72 -2.73
N ALA A 67 3.96 2.54 -3.29
CA ALA A 67 3.86 2.32 -4.72
C ALA A 67 2.75 1.32 -5.02
N LYS A 68 1.99 1.57 -6.08
CA LYS A 68 1.01 0.65 -6.63
C LYS A 68 1.28 0.47 -8.12
N LYS A 69 1.53 -0.77 -8.52
CA LYS A 69 1.62 -1.12 -9.93
C LYS A 69 0.25 -1.01 -10.58
N LYS A 70 0.12 -0.20 -11.64
CA LYS A 70 -1.10 -0.03 -12.42
C LYS A 70 -0.78 -0.20 -13.90
N GLY A 71 -0.87 -1.45 -14.36
CA GLY A 71 -0.43 -1.84 -15.71
C GLY A 71 1.10 -1.79 -15.85
N SER A 72 1.59 -1.03 -16.83
CA SER A 72 3.01 -0.83 -17.11
C SER A 72 3.66 0.32 -16.32
N VAL A 73 2.90 1.01 -15.45
CA VAL A 73 3.34 2.21 -14.74
C VAL A 73 3.15 2.04 -13.23
N TYR A 74 4.04 2.65 -12.45
CA TYR A 74 3.94 2.69 -10.99
C TYR A 74 3.32 4.01 -10.54
N GLU A 75 2.22 3.93 -9.80
CA GLU A 75 1.62 5.10 -9.14
C GLU A 75 2.23 5.18 -7.72
N VAL A 76 3.02 6.22 -7.46
CA VAL A 76 3.73 6.41 -6.20
C VAL A 76 3.13 7.60 -5.45
N ARG A 77 2.91 7.41 -4.15
CA ARG A 77 2.50 8.46 -3.22
C ARG A 77 3.60 8.67 -2.20
N VAL A 78 3.89 9.93 -1.94
CA VAL A 78 4.88 10.38 -0.96
C VAL A 78 4.18 11.27 0.05
N LEU A 79 4.25 10.88 1.31
CA LEU A 79 3.77 11.63 2.46
C LEU A 79 4.99 12.07 3.27
N LYS A 80 5.01 13.31 3.74
CA LYS A 80 6.00 13.82 4.69
C LYS A 80 5.28 14.24 5.97
N ASP A 81 5.65 13.65 7.09
CA ASP A 81 5.04 13.89 8.41
C ASP A 81 3.50 13.77 8.37
N GLY A 82 3.01 12.79 7.59
CA GLY A 82 1.58 12.54 7.38
C GLY A 82 0.89 13.44 6.34
N SER A 83 1.54 14.49 5.84
CA SER A 83 0.99 15.39 4.82
C SER A 83 1.35 14.93 3.40
N PRO A 84 0.44 15.00 2.42
CA PRO A 84 0.72 14.59 1.05
C PRO A 84 1.74 15.53 0.41
N LEU A 85 2.95 15.03 0.19
CA LEU A 85 4.02 15.78 -0.48
C LEU A 85 3.89 15.67 -2.00
N TRP A 86 3.62 14.46 -2.50
CA TRP A 86 3.49 14.22 -3.93
C TRP A 86 2.72 12.93 -4.22
N SER A 87 2.01 12.91 -5.35
CA SER A 87 1.34 11.72 -5.87
C SER A 87 1.38 11.75 -7.39
N GLY A 88 1.89 10.69 -8.01
CA GLY A 88 1.97 10.65 -9.47
C GLY A 88 2.44 9.32 -10.03
N LYS A 89 2.51 9.26 -11.35
CA LYS A 89 3.00 8.11 -12.11
C LYS A 89 4.50 8.24 -12.33
N VAL A 90 5.25 7.17 -12.04
CA VAL A 90 6.69 7.06 -12.29
C VAL A 90 6.87 6.12 -13.50
N SER A 91 7.17 6.70 -14.66
CA SER A 91 7.42 5.95 -15.90
C SER A 91 8.88 5.58 -16.10
N ASP A 92 9.82 6.47 -15.73
CA ASP A 92 11.28 6.28 -15.77
C ASP A 92 11.92 6.85 -14.51
N TYR A 93 12.06 8.18 -14.40
CA TYR A 93 12.67 8.83 -13.24
C TYR A 93 11.87 10.07 -12.83
N VAL A 94 11.66 10.25 -11.53
CA VAL A 94 10.97 11.41 -10.96
C VAL A 94 11.72 11.92 -9.74
N LYS A 95 12.08 13.20 -9.73
CA LYS A 95 12.67 13.89 -8.57
C LYS A 95 11.59 14.66 -7.81
N VAL A 96 11.45 14.39 -6.52
CA VAL A 96 10.49 15.03 -5.60
C VAL A 96 11.26 15.62 -4.42
N GLY A 97 11.67 16.88 -4.55
CA GLY A 97 12.48 17.56 -3.53
C GLY A 97 13.85 16.89 -3.34
N GLU A 98 14.09 16.35 -2.15
CA GLU A 98 15.32 15.61 -1.79
C GLU A 98 15.26 14.11 -2.16
N LEU A 99 14.07 13.62 -2.53
CA LEU A 99 13.83 12.25 -2.97
C LEU A 99 13.90 12.15 -4.49
N ALA A 100 14.37 11.02 -4.98
CA ALA A 100 14.28 10.61 -6.36
C ALA A 100 13.73 9.18 -6.44
N LEU A 101 12.85 8.96 -7.41
CA LEU A 101 12.17 7.72 -7.68
C LEU A 101 12.63 7.25 -9.05
N ASP A 102 13.29 6.11 -9.08
CA ASP A 102 13.85 5.52 -10.31
C ASP A 102 13.18 4.18 -10.57
N ARG A 103 12.49 4.05 -11.71
CA ARG A 103 11.82 2.82 -12.09
C ARG A 103 12.85 1.84 -12.63
N ARG A 104 12.95 0.69 -11.98
CA ARG A 104 13.70 -0.47 -12.46
C ARG A 104 12.74 -1.58 -12.89
N ILE A 105 13.28 -2.62 -13.53
CA ILE A 105 12.52 -3.77 -14.05
C ILE A 105 11.71 -4.47 -12.94
N ASP A 106 12.24 -4.42 -11.73
CA ASP A 106 11.81 -5.16 -10.55
C ASP A 106 11.13 -4.28 -9.48
N GLY A 107 10.88 -2.99 -9.75
CA GLY A 107 10.18 -2.06 -8.86
C GLY A 107 10.64 -0.61 -9.00
N VAL A 108 10.31 0.25 -8.03
CA VAL A 108 10.76 1.65 -7.97
C VAL A 108 11.80 1.82 -6.87
N ALA A 109 13.05 2.09 -7.26
CA ALA A 109 14.11 2.45 -6.34
C ALA A 109 13.86 3.86 -5.77
N VAL A 110 14.04 4.00 -4.47
CA VAL A 110 13.92 5.27 -3.75
C VAL A 110 15.33 5.72 -3.39
N ILE A 111 15.71 6.89 -3.87
CA ILE A 111 17.02 7.52 -3.67
C ILE A 111 16.80 8.79 -2.85
N LEU A 112 17.48 8.93 -1.72
CA LEU A 112 17.46 10.15 -0.91
C LEU A 112 18.84 10.78 -0.95
N ARG A 113 18.94 12.06 -1.35
CA ARG A 113 20.22 12.81 -1.41
C ARG A 113 21.35 12.04 -2.14
N GLY A 114 20.99 11.31 -3.20
CA GLY A 114 21.94 10.53 -4.01
C GLY A 114 22.30 9.14 -3.47
N ARG A 115 21.75 8.70 -2.33
CA ARG A 115 21.89 7.31 -1.84
C ARG A 115 20.61 6.52 -2.05
N GLU A 116 20.73 5.32 -2.63
CA GLU A 116 19.64 4.35 -2.69
C GLU A 116 19.33 3.85 -1.28
N VAL A 117 18.08 4.03 -0.85
CA VAL A 117 17.65 3.81 0.55
C VAL A 117 16.62 2.71 0.66
N GLY A 118 15.93 2.41 -0.42
CA GLY A 118 15.04 1.28 -0.46
C GLY A 118 14.44 1.10 -1.84
N LYS A 119 13.64 0.05 -1.96
CA LYS A 119 12.96 -0.29 -3.19
C LYS A 119 11.52 -0.62 -2.88
N LEU A 120 10.63 0.03 -3.62
CA LEU A 120 9.20 -0.20 -3.62
C LEU A 120 8.86 -1.23 -4.72
N PRO A 121 7.87 -2.11 -4.49
CA PRO A 121 7.45 -3.12 -5.45
C PRO A 121 6.70 -2.56 -6.66
#